data_AF-A0A193STG7-F1
#
_entry.id   AF-A0A193STG7-F1
#
_cell.length_a   1.000
_cell.length_b   1.000
_cell.length_c   1.000
_cell.angle_alpha   90.00
_cell.angle_beta   90.00
_cell.angle_gamma   90.00
#
_symmetry.space_group_name_H-M   'P 1'
#
loop_
_entity.id
_entity.type
_entity.pdbx_description
1 polymer ?
#
loop_
_entity_poly.entity_id
_entity_poly.type
_entity_poly.pdbx_seq_one_letter_code
_entity_poly.pdbx_strand_id
1 'polypeptide(L)'
;MNTKYARTRPPTSTPTASDLITAVEAFVASGGVIAVIPEGEAAGLAAPSSTRTQPAVEHGLEHAGKVQQLKYLAAKGAGFTALQYSLRMSKRDVRRLATENGVTVNLSQPLLTPRREALDDVTDIDDVVAGHAMHYSALGYTASEIAGILDLSLRQVLGIGKAYRFEFSQRRESDWR
;
A
#
# COMPACT_ATOMS: atom_id res chain seq x y z
N MET A 1 -16.69 53.47 -23.19
CA MET A 1 -16.27 52.59 -24.31
C MET A 1 -16.58 51.16 -23.87
N ASN A 2 -17.67 50.57 -24.37
CA ASN A 2 -18.17 49.25 -23.94
C ASN A 2 -18.00 48.25 -25.09
N THR A 3 -17.13 47.26 -24.96
CA THR A 3 -17.00 46.16 -25.92
C THR A 3 -17.49 44.86 -25.29
N LYS A 4 -18.74 44.51 -25.61
CA LYS A 4 -19.38 43.23 -25.30
C LYS A 4 -18.73 42.14 -26.14
N TYR A 5 -18.12 41.14 -25.52
CA TYR A 5 -17.72 39.90 -26.21
C TYR A 5 -18.94 38.99 -26.35
N ALA A 6 -19.51 38.98 -27.55
CA ALA A 6 -20.55 38.05 -27.95
C ALA A 6 -19.97 36.62 -28.00
N ARG A 7 -20.56 35.72 -27.21
CA ARG A 7 -20.28 34.29 -27.22
C ARG A 7 -20.93 33.67 -28.45
N THR A 8 -20.17 33.43 -29.51
CA THR A 8 -20.60 32.69 -30.70
C THR A 8 -20.77 31.20 -30.35
N ARG A 9 -22.03 30.75 -30.35
CA ARG A 9 -22.43 29.34 -30.30
C ARG A 9 -22.08 28.70 -31.65
N PRO A 10 -21.34 27.59 -31.73
CA PRO A 10 -21.13 26.90 -33.00
C PRO A 10 -22.46 26.33 -33.52
N PRO A 11 -22.73 26.39 -34.84
CA PRO A 11 -23.96 25.88 -35.42
C PRO A 11 -24.01 24.36 -35.33
N THR A 12 -25.08 23.84 -34.75
CA THR A 12 -25.48 22.44 -34.82
C THR A 12 -26.05 22.16 -36.21
N SER A 13 -25.20 22.08 -37.23
CA SER A 13 -25.60 21.62 -38.55
C SER A 13 -25.49 20.10 -38.57
N THR A 14 -26.63 19.42 -38.70
CA THR A 14 -26.68 17.99 -38.97
C THR A 14 -25.95 17.70 -40.28
N PRO A 15 -25.03 16.72 -40.34
CA PRO A 15 -24.27 16.42 -41.55
C PRO A 15 -25.22 16.03 -42.68
N THR A 16 -24.98 16.56 -43.88
CA THR A 16 -25.80 16.22 -45.05
C THR A 16 -25.41 14.84 -45.58
N ALA A 17 -26.30 14.17 -46.32
CA ALA A 17 -26.05 12.83 -46.83
C ALA A 17 -24.76 12.74 -47.68
N SER A 18 -24.46 13.79 -48.45
CA SER A 18 -23.22 13.89 -49.23
C SER A 18 -21.96 13.97 -48.38
N ASP A 19 -22.03 14.65 -47.23
CA ASP A 19 -20.91 14.73 -46.28
C ASP A 19 -20.61 13.35 -45.67
N LEU A 20 -21.67 12.59 -45.38
CA LEU A 20 -21.55 11.23 -44.84
C LEU A 20 -20.94 10.28 -45.87
N ILE A 21 -21.37 10.33 -47.14
CA ILE A 21 -20.82 9.49 -48.21
C ILE A 21 -19.32 9.77 -48.37
N THR A 22 -18.94 11.04 -48.46
CA THR A 22 -17.54 11.45 -48.61
C THR A 22 -16.69 11.00 -47.42
N ALA A 23 -17.22 11.11 -46.20
CA ALA A 23 -16.52 10.67 -45.00
C ALA A 23 -16.36 9.14 -44.93
N VAL A 24 -17.36 8.38 -45.38
CA VAL A 24 -17.31 6.91 -45.45
C VAL A 24 -16.27 6.46 -46.48
N GLU A 25 -16.25 7.06 -47.67
CA GLU A 25 -15.26 6.76 -48.71
C GLU A 25 -13.82 7.05 -48.22
N ALA A 26 -13.61 8.20 -47.58
CA ALA A 26 -12.32 8.54 -46.99
C ALA A 26 -11.90 7.56 -45.89
N PHE A 27 -12.85 7.11 -45.06
CA PHE A 27 -12.59 6.14 -43.99
C PHE A 27 -12.17 4.78 -44.56
N VAL A 28 -12.89 4.27 -45.57
CA VAL A 28 -12.55 3.01 -46.25
C VAL A 28 -11.20 3.12 -46.99
N ALA A 29 -10.95 4.23 -47.69
CA ALA A 29 -9.67 4.47 -48.36
C ALA A 29 -8.48 4.55 -47.38
N SER A 30 -8.71 4.98 -46.14
CA SER A 30 -7.71 4.97 -45.08
C SER A 30 -7.48 3.60 -44.41
N GLY A 31 -8.17 2.56 -44.89
CA GLY A 31 -8.07 1.19 -44.36
C GLY A 31 -9.07 0.87 -43.24
N GLY A 32 -10.09 1.70 -43.03
CA GLY A 32 -11.15 1.46 -42.07
C GLY A 32 -12.10 0.34 -42.53
N VAL A 33 -12.37 -0.62 -41.64
CA VAL A 33 -13.31 -1.73 -41.90
C VAL A 33 -14.62 -1.47 -41.16
N ILE A 34 -15.73 -1.45 -41.89
CA ILE A 34 -17.08 -1.32 -41.32
C ILE A 34 -17.61 -2.74 -41.09
N ALA A 35 -17.69 -3.15 -39.82
CA ALA A 35 -18.27 -4.44 -39.47
C ALA A 35 -19.78 -4.43 -39.67
N VAL A 36 -20.30 -5.41 -40.42
CA VAL A 36 -21.75 -5.60 -40.60
C VAL A 36 -22.29 -6.36 -39.38
N ILE A 37 -23.12 -5.70 -38.59
CA ILE A 37 -23.79 -6.32 -37.44
C ILE A 37 -25.12 -6.91 -37.94
N PRO A 38 -25.43 -8.19 -37.66
CA PRO A 38 -26.71 -8.78 -38.03
C PRO A 38 -27.88 -8.06 -37.33
N GLU A 39 -29.00 -7.90 -38.04
CA GLU A 39 -30.16 -7.16 -37.54
C GLU A 39 -30.71 -7.80 -36.24
N GLY A 40 -30.72 -7.03 -35.16
CA GLY A 40 -31.27 -7.42 -33.85
C GLY A 40 -30.42 -7.06 -32.64
N GLU A 41 -29.17 -6.65 -32.83
CA GLU A 41 -28.28 -6.26 -31.72
C GLU A 41 -27.94 -4.76 -31.81
N ALA A 42 -28.45 -3.97 -30.86
CA ALA A 42 -28.19 -2.54 -30.81
C ALA A 42 -26.72 -2.29 -30.43
N ALA A 43 -25.94 -1.77 -31.38
CA ALA A 43 -24.61 -1.23 -31.10
C ALA A 43 -24.74 -0.06 -30.11
N GLY A 44 -24.36 -0.31 -28.86
CA GLY A 44 -24.24 0.73 -27.85
C GLY A 44 -23.41 1.89 -28.39
N LEU A 45 -23.96 3.10 -28.27
CA LEU A 45 -23.37 4.38 -28.66
C LEU A 45 -21.86 4.42 -28.38
N ALA A 46 -21.07 4.25 -29.44
CA ALA A 46 -19.64 4.49 -29.40
C ALA A 46 -19.43 6.01 -29.30
N ALA A 47 -18.80 6.44 -28.21
CA ALA A 47 -18.24 7.77 -28.10
C ALA A 47 -17.26 8.00 -29.28
N PRO A 48 -17.20 9.23 -29.84
CA PRO A 48 -16.36 9.50 -31.00
C PRO A 48 -14.90 9.24 -30.65
N SER A 49 -14.30 8.36 -31.44
CA SER A 49 -12.87 8.09 -31.46
C SER A 49 -12.13 9.41 -31.67
N SER A 50 -11.39 9.85 -30.64
CA SER A 50 -10.41 10.91 -30.81
C SER A 50 -9.20 10.28 -31.48
N THR A 51 -8.96 10.70 -32.71
CA THR A 51 -7.68 10.63 -33.41
C THR A 51 -6.52 10.85 -32.46
N ARG A 52 -5.66 9.84 -32.28
CA ARG A 52 -4.20 9.98 -32.45
C ARG A 52 -3.51 8.62 -32.35
N THR A 53 -3.11 8.10 -33.51
CA THR A 53 -1.89 7.30 -33.61
C THR A 53 -0.75 8.09 -32.99
N GLN A 54 -0.40 7.78 -31.73
CA GLN A 54 0.95 7.79 -31.15
C GLN A 54 0.92 7.29 -29.68
N PRO A 55 0.60 6.00 -29.42
CA PRO A 55 0.66 5.48 -28.05
C PRO A 55 2.10 5.21 -27.57
N ALA A 56 3.10 5.16 -28.45
CA ALA A 56 4.47 4.79 -28.07
C ALA A 56 5.33 5.98 -27.58
N VAL A 57 5.13 7.18 -28.14
CA VAL A 57 6.00 8.34 -27.84
C VAL A 57 5.54 9.08 -26.58
N GLU A 58 4.23 9.22 -26.37
CA GLU A 58 3.70 9.88 -25.18
C GLU A 58 3.90 9.04 -23.92
N HIS A 59 3.71 7.72 -23.98
CA HIS A 59 4.07 6.83 -22.87
C HIS A 59 5.56 6.90 -22.53
N GLY A 60 6.44 7.04 -23.52
CA GLY A 60 7.88 7.19 -23.31
C GLY A 60 8.25 8.50 -22.62
N LEU A 61 7.63 9.62 -23.04
CA LEU A 61 7.84 10.94 -22.45
C LEU A 61 7.29 11.04 -21.03
N GLU A 62 6.09 10.51 -20.78
CA GLU A 62 5.52 10.42 -19.45
C GLU A 62 6.36 9.52 -18.54
N HIS A 63 6.87 8.41 -19.06
CA HIS A 63 7.71 7.49 -18.31
C HIS A 63 9.06 8.13 -17.96
N ALA A 64 9.71 8.82 -18.92
CA ALA A 64 10.94 9.55 -18.68
C ALA A 64 10.75 10.67 -17.64
N GLY A 65 9.63 11.41 -17.71
CA GLY A 65 9.26 12.41 -16.71
C GLY A 65 9.05 11.81 -15.32
N LYS A 66 8.36 10.66 -15.23
CA LYS A 66 8.17 9.91 -13.97
C LYS A 66 9.49 9.40 -13.41
N VAL A 67 10.42 8.94 -14.25
CA VAL A 67 11.77 8.51 -13.81
C VAL A 67 12.56 9.70 -13.26
N GLN A 68 12.53 10.86 -13.92
CA GLN A 68 13.21 12.06 -13.44
C GLN A 68 12.63 12.54 -12.10
N GLN A 69 11.31 12.53 -11.98
CA GLN A 69 10.61 12.86 -10.74
C GLN A 69 10.91 11.85 -9.62
N LEU A 70 10.97 10.55 -9.93
CA LEU A 70 11.38 9.51 -9.00
C LEU A 70 12.80 9.74 -8.50
N LYS A 71 13.77 10.02 -9.38
CA LYS A 71 15.16 10.33 -9.01
C LYS A 71 15.25 11.56 -8.12
N TYR A 72 14.53 12.62 -8.47
CA TYR A 72 14.48 13.86 -7.68
C TYR A 72 13.92 13.60 -6.27
N LEU A 73 12.77 12.94 -6.18
CA LEU A 73 12.13 12.67 -4.89
C LEU A 73 12.93 11.67 -4.04
N ALA A 74 13.51 10.63 -4.65
CA ALA A 74 14.38 9.68 -3.96
C ALA A 74 15.65 10.36 -3.43
N ALA A 75 16.28 11.27 -4.20
CA ALA A 75 17.41 12.08 -3.75
C ALA A 75 17.04 13.01 -2.58
N LYS A 76 15.77 13.43 -2.49
CA LYS A 76 15.22 14.18 -1.34
C LYS A 76 14.83 13.30 -0.16
N GLY A 77 15.03 11.98 -0.24
CA GLY A 77 14.65 11.04 0.81
C GLY A 77 13.15 10.80 0.92
N ALA A 78 12.39 11.03 -0.15
CA ALA A 78 10.95 10.78 -0.14
C ALA A 78 10.66 9.28 0.11
N GLY A 79 9.84 9.03 1.13
CA GLY A 79 9.38 7.69 1.45
C GLY A 79 8.43 7.13 0.39
N PHE A 80 8.18 5.83 0.50
CA PHE A 80 7.45 5.08 -0.51
C PHE A 80 6.02 5.63 -0.78
N THR A 81 5.29 6.02 0.27
CA THR A 81 3.93 6.58 0.16
C THR A 81 3.91 7.91 -0.59
N ALA A 82 4.91 8.77 -0.37
CA ALA A 82 5.04 10.04 -1.06
C ALA A 82 5.29 9.83 -2.56
N LEU A 83 6.15 8.87 -2.92
CA LEU A 83 6.41 8.51 -4.31
C LEU A 83 5.15 7.99 -5.02
N GLN A 84 4.35 7.16 -4.35
CA GLN A 84 3.09 6.67 -4.92
C GLN A 84 2.13 7.81 -5.24
N TYR A 85 1.97 8.76 -4.32
CA TYR A 85 1.09 9.91 -4.50
C TYR A 85 1.62 10.86 -5.59
N SER A 86 2.91 11.21 -5.56
CA SER A 86 3.52 12.13 -6.51
C SER A 86 3.58 11.59 -7.93
N LEU A 87 3.88 10.30 -8.10
CA LEU A 87 3.98 9.65 -9.41
C LEU A 87 2.63 9.14 -9.93
N ARG A 88 1.59 9.12 -9.07
CA ARG A 88 0.28 8.49 -9.33
C ARG A 88 0.42 7.04 -9.78
N MET A 89 1.30 6.29 -9.11
CA MET A 89 1.66 4.90 -9.44
C MET A 89 1.41 3.96 -8.27
N SER A 90 1.13 2.69 -8.58
CA SER A 90 0.98 1.67 -7.54
C SER A 90 2.32 1.37 -6.85
N LYS A 91 2.26 0.73 -5.67
CA LYS A 91 3.48 0.36 -4.95
C LYS A 91 4.38 -0.57 -5.75
N ARG A 92 3.78 -1.47 -6.50
CA ARG A 92 4.49 -2.41 -7.37
C ARG A 92 5.16 -1.68 -8.53
N ASP A 93 4.49 -0.70 -9.11
CA ASP A 93 4.99 0.02 -10.28
C ASP A 93 6.09 1.01 -9.92
N VAL A 94 5.98 1.71 -8.78
CA VAL A 94 7.08 2.55 -8.26
C VAL A 94 8.32 1.70 -7.97
N ARG A 95 8.14 0.50 -7.39
CA ARG A 95 9.26 -0.42 -7.12
C ARG A 95 9.89 -0.90 -8.42
N ARG A 96 9.08 -1.31 -9.39
CA ARG A 96 9.55 -1.73 -10.72
C ARG A 96 10.34 -0.60 -11.40
N LEU A 97 9.77 0.60 -11.43
CA LEU A 97 10.39 1.79 -12.01
C LEU A 97 11.74 2.12 -11.35
N ALA A 98 11.81 1.99 -10.02
CA ALA A 98 13.03 2.20 -9.25
C ALA A 98 14.09 1.13 -9.54
N THR A 99 13.70 -0.15 -9.59
CA THR A 99 14.61 -1.27 -9.93
C THR A 99 15.15 -1.14 -11.35
N GLU A 100 14.30 -0.84 -12.34
CA GLU A 100 14.68 -0.68 -13.74
C GLU A 100 15.63 0.49 -13.98
N ASN A 101 15.55 1.54 -13.14
CA ASN A 101 16.33 2.77 -13.30
C ASN A 101 17.44 2.94 -12.23
N GLY A 102 17.73 1.90 -11.44
CA GLY A 102 18.78 1.90 -10.42
C GLY A 102 18.58 2.90 -9.28
N VAL A 103 17.35 3.27 -8.96
CA VAL A 103 17.04 4.25 -7.91
C VAL A 103 16.78 3.53 -6.59
N THR A 104 17.62 3.78 -5.59
CA THR A 104 17.42 3.27 -4.22
C THR A 104 16.38 4.11 -3.50
N VAL A 105 15.15 3.60 -3.40
CA VAL A 105 14.11 4.22 -2.57
C VAL A 105 14.32 3.77 -1.14
N ASN A 106 14.68 4.71 -0.27
CA ASN A 106 14.70 4.46 1.16
C ASN A 106 13.29 4.09 1.59
N LEU A 107 13.09 2.81 1.93
CA LEU A 107 11.95 2.42 2.71
C LEU A 107 12.12 3.18 4.02
N SER A 108 11.26 4.15 4.27
CA SER A 108 10.99 4.61 5.62
C SER A 108 10.38 3.43 6.37
N GLN A 109 11.22 2.44 6.70
CA GLN A 109 10.94 1.53 7.78
C GLN A 109 10.73 2.44 8.99
N PRO A 110 9.58 2.37 9.66
CA PRO A 110 9.55 2.76 11.04
C PRO A 110 10.65 1.92 11.71
N LEU A 111 11.69 2.58 12.23
CA LEU A 111 12.66 1.97 13.14
C LEU A 111 11.96 1.69 14.48
N LEU A 112 10.89 0.89 14.44
CA LEU A 112 10.15 0.38 15.58
C LEU A 112 10.11 -1.13 15.51
N THR A 113 11.28 -1.72 15.38
CA THR A 113 11.65 -2.72 16.35
C THR A 113 13.04 -2.35 16.84
N PRO A 114 13.23 -1.89 18.09
CA PRO A 114 14.30 -2.52 18.82
C PRO A 114 13.93 -3.99 18.76
N ARG A 115 14.65 -4.72 17.91
CA ARG A 115 14.86 -6.15 18.10
C ARG A 115 14.97 -6.30 19.60
N ARG A 116 14.02 -7.02 20.19
CA ARG A 116 13.96 -7.22 21.64
C ARG A 116 15.13 -8.12 22.00
N GLU A 117 16.34 -7.58 21.89
CA GLU A 117 17.61 -8.04 22.44
C GLU A 117 17.50 -7.85 23.96
N ALA A 118 16.59 -8.62 24.49
CA ALA A 118 16.44 -8.99 25.88
C ALA A 118 15.63 -10.31 25.83
N LEU A 119 16.13 -11.28 25.05
CA LEU A 119 16.35 -12.61 25.60
C LEU A 119 17.26 -12.40 26.81
N ASP A 120 16.64 -11.90 27.87
CA ASP A 120 17.29 -11.63 29.12
C ASP A 120 17.43 -13.00 29.76
N ASP A 121 18.56 -13.64 29.47
CA ASP A 121 19.17 -14.68 30.27
C ASP A 121 18.20 -15.74 30.84
N VAL A 122 17.31 -16.26 29.99
CA VAL A 122 16.42 -17.40 30.34
C VAL A 122 17.20 -18.73 30.27
N THR A 123 18.54 -18.66 30.28
CA THR A 123 19.41 -19.81 30.07
C THR A 123 19.94 -20.44 31.36
N ASP A 124 19.64 -19.85 32.52
CA ASP A 124 19.95 -20.47 33.82
C ASP A 124 18.78 -20.34 34.80
N ILE A 125 17.65 -20.94 34.44
CA ILE A 125 16.54 -21.13 35.37
C ILE A 125 16.70 -22.52 35.98
N ASP A 126 16.95 -22.56 37.29
CA ASP A 126 17.03 -23.81 38.04
C ASP A 126 15.66 -24.52 38.03
N ASP A 127 15.64 -25.75 37.48
CA ASP A 127 14.46 -26.61 37.42
C ASP A 127 13.84 -26.85 38.81
N VAL A 128 14.66 -26.90 39.86
CA VAL A 128 14.22 -27.09 41.25
C VAL A 128 13.43 -25.86 41.72
N VAL A 129 13.97 -24.68 41.46
CA VAL A 129 13.32 -23.39 41.78
C VAL A 129 12.04 -23.21 40.98
N ALA A 130 12.04 -23.60 39.71
CA ALA A 130 10.85 -23.60 38.87
C ALA A 130 9.75 -24.52 39.41
N GLY A 131 10.12 -25.73 39.84
CA GLY A 131 9.22 -26.69 40.49
C GLY A 131 8.62 -26.15 41.79
N HIS A 132 9.43 -25.50 42.63
CA HIS A 132 8.95 -24.86 43.84
C HIS A 132 8.00 -23.70 43.55
N ALA A 133 8.32 -22.83 42.59
CA ALA A 133 7.46 -21.73 42.19
C ALA A 133 6.08 -22.26 41.73
N MET A 134 6.05 -23.28 40.86
CA MET A 134 4.81 -23.90 40.40
C MET A 134 4.03 -24.57 41.54
N HIS A 135 4.72 -25.23 42.47
CA HIS A 135 4.09 -25.86 43.63
C HIS A 135 3.38 -24.81 44.51
N TYR A 136 4.05 -23.70 44.83
CA TYR A 136 3.42 -22.61 45.56
C TYR A 136 2.26 -21.98 44.78
N SER A 137 2.38 -21.85 43.46
CA SER A 137 1.24 -21.39 42.64
C SER A 137 0.04 -22.32 42.73
N ALA A 138 0.25 -23.64 42.78
CA ALA A 138 -0.82 -24.64 42.94
C ALA A 138 -1.48 -24.56 44.33
N LEU A 139 -0.74 -24.13 45.35
CA LEU A 139 -1.26 -23.83 46.69
C LEU A 139 -2.03 -22.50 46.76
N GLY A 140 -2.07 -21.72 45.68
CA GLY A 140 -2.82 -20.47 45.58
C GLY A 140 -2.00 -19.22 45.87
N TYR A 141 -0.69 -19.34 46.05
CA TYR A 141 0.19 -18.17 46.20
C TYR A 141 0.30 -17.38 44.89
N THR A 142 0.37 -16.07 45.03
CA THR A 142 0.56 -15.13 43.91
C THR A 142 2.02 -15.05 43.50
N ALA A 143 2.28 -14.59 42.27
CA ALA A 143 3.64 -14.41 41.76
C ALA A 143 4.52 -13.52 42.66
N SER A 144 3.92 -12.52 43.32
CA SER A 144 4.61 -11.61 44.25
C SER A 144 4.99 -12.30 45.56
N GLU A 145 4.12 -13.17 46.08
CA GLU A 145 4.39 -13.93 47.31
C GLU A 145 5.44 -15.00 47.05
N ILE A 146 5.35 -15.70 45.91
CA ILE A 146 6.33 -16.68 45.47
C ILE A 146 7.71 -16.04 45.32
N ALA A 147 7.76 -14.82 44.77
CA ALA A 147 9.00 -14.05 44.68
C ALA A 147 9.62 -13.78 46.06
N GLY A 148 8.79 -13.41 47.05
CA GLY A 148 9.25 -13.23 48.43
C GLY A 148 9.68 -14.52 49.14
N ILE A 149 9.01 -15.65 48.88
CA ILE A 149 9.34 -16.95 49.49
C ILE A 149 10.65 -17.53 48.94
N LEU A 150 10.89 -17.35 47.64
CA LEU A 150 12.05 -17.91 46.94
C LEU A 150 13.23 -16.92 46.86
N ASP A 151 13.14 -15.76 47.50
CA ASP A 151 14.12 -14.66 47.39
C ASP A 151 14.45 -14.28 45.92
N LEU A 152 13.42 -14.31 45.06
CA LEU A 152 13.49 -13.96 43.64
C LEU A 152 12.85 -12.61 43.37
N SER A 153 13.18 -12.00 42.25
CA SER A 153 12.40 -10.88 41.73
C SER A 153 11.11 -11.37 41.08
N LEU A 154 10.05 -10.55 41.14
CA LEU A 154 8.79 -10.81 40.43
C LEU A 154 9.02 -11.07 38.92
N ARG A 155 10.01 -10.38 38.33
CA ARG A 155 10.38 -10.57 36.93
C ARG A 155 10.96 -11.95 36.66
N GLN A 156 11.78 -12.49 37.56
CA GLN A 156 12.31 -13.86 37.46
C GLN A 156 11.19 -14.90 37.59
N VAL A 157 10.26 -14.73 38.53
CA VAL A 157 9.09 -15.64 38.66
C VAL A 157 8.24 -15.62 37.39
N LEU A 158 7.97 -14.45 36.81
CA LEU A 158 7.28 -14.35 35.52
C LEU A 158 8.13 -14.89 34.35
N GLY A 159 9.45 -14.85 34.46
CA GLY A 159 10.40 -15.46 33.52
C GLY A 159 10.32 -16.98 33.55
N ILE A 160 10.30 -17.59 34.74
CA ILE A 160 10.04 -19.02 34.97
C ILE A 160 8.73 -19.40 34.29
N GLY A 161 7.65 -18.64 34.51
CA GLY A 161 6.36 -18.93 33.90
C GLY A 161 6.43 -18.96 32.37
N LYS A 162 7.14 -18.00 31.76
CA LYS A 162 7.35 -17.97 30.30
C LYS A 162 8.18 -19.15 29.79
N ALA A 163 9.23 -19.54 30.51
CA ALA A 163 10.11 -20.63 30.13
C ALA A 163 9.38 -21.99 30.11
N TYR A 164 8.53 -22.24 31.11
CA TYR A 164 7.78 -23.49 31.24
C TYR A 164 6.32 -23.40 30.76
N ARG A 165 5.95 -22.30 30.08
CA ARG A 165 4.58 -22.03 29.60
C ARG A 165 3.52 -22.15 30.71
N PHE A 166 3.86 -21.69 31.91
CA PHE A 166 3.03 -21.70 33.11
C PHE A 166 2.60 -20.27 33.48
N GLU A 167 1.33 -20.09 33.85
CA GLU A 167 0.78 -18.79 34.25
C GLU A 167 0.66 -18.68 35.77
N PHE A 168 1.49 -17.83 36.37
CA PHE A 168 1.37 -17.52 37.79
C PHE A 168 0.22 -16.55 38.05
N SER A 169 -0.54 -16.80 39.12
CA SER A 169 -1.59 -15.91 39.56
C SER A 169 -1.02 -14.55 39.96
N GLN A 170 -1.35 -13.52 39.20
CA GLN A 170 -1.12 -12.12 39.56
C GLN A 170 -2.43 -11.60 40.12
N ARG A 171 -2.74 -11.90 41.39
CA ARG A 171 -3.92 -11.30 42.03
C ARG A 171 -3.65 -9.80 42.17
N ARG A 172 -3.99 -9.03 41.14
CA ARG A 172 -4.37 -7.64 41.35
C ARG A 172 -5.65 -7.72 42.12
N GLU A 173 -5.60 -7.34 43.38
CA GLU A 173 -6.77 -7.00 44.17
C GLU A 173 -7.46 -5.80 43.50
N SER A 174 -8.20 -6.09 42.42
CA SER A 174 -9.31 -5.28 41.95
C SER A 174 -10.57 -5.88 42.54
N ASP A 175 -10.60 -5.97 43.87
CA ASP A 175 -11.82 -6.23 44.63
C ASP A 175 -11.85 -5.21 45.78
N TRP A 176 -12.10 -3.97 45.41
CA TRP A 176 -12.60 -2.97 46.35
C TRP A 176 -13.78 -2.22 45.73
N ARG A 177 -14.95 -2.51 46.32
CA ARG A 177 -16.27 -1.86 46.20
C ARG A 177 -17.13 -2.09 44.97
#